data_AF-A0A7W1UA51-F1
#
_entry.id   AF-A0A7W1UA51-F1
#
_cell.length_a   1.000
_cell.length_b   1.000
_cell.length_c   1.000
_cell.angle_alpha   90.00
_cell.angle_beta   90.00
_cell.angle_gamma   90.00
#
_symmetry.space_group_name_H-M   'P 1'
#
loop_
_entity.id
_entity.type
_entity.pdbx_description
1 polymer ?
#
loop_
_entity_poly.entity_id
_entity_poly.type
_entity_poly.pdbx_seq_one_letter_code
_entity_poly.pdbx_strand_id
1 'polypeptide(L)'
;MADPKPKKTKGAQALQRIVAPPRVDQEEVANNCEVTQQAVSGWVKGRAKPTPDRMRILQDKYGIPMESWTEYLDDDADDTDSEAEKVAS
;
A
#
# COMPACT_ATOMS: atom_id res chain seq x y z
N MET A 1 20.96 -9.11 7.80
CA MET A 1 20.94 -7.95 6.90
C MET A 1 19.47 -7.57 6.74
N ALA A 2 19.04 -6.44 7.28
CA ALA A 2 17.65 -6.00 7.10
C ALA A 2 17.54 -5.33 5.73
N ASP A 3 16.74 -5.89 4.83
CA ASP A 3 16.41 -5.24 3.56
C ASP A 3 15.78 -3.87 3.84
N PRO A 4 16.19 -2.79 3.14
CA PRO A 4 15.57 -1.48 3.31
C PRO A 4 14.06 -1.60 3.02
N LYS A 5 13.23 -1.12 3.96
CA LYS A 5 11.78 -1.11 3.79
C LYS A 5 11.46 -0.33 2.50
N PRO A 6 10.67 -0.89 1.56
CA PRO A 6 10.33 -0.19 0.33
C PRO A 6 9.55 1.10 0.64
N LYS A 7 10.00 2.23 0.08
CA LYS A 7 9.32 3.52 0.22
C LYS A 7 7.91 3.41 -0.38
N LYS A 8 6.89 3.55 0.45
CA LYS A 8 5.49 3.49 0.01
C LYS A 8 5.09 4.78 -0.70
N THR A 9 4.28 4.64 -1.74
CA THR A 9 3.65 5.79 -2.41
C THR A 9 2.38 6.20 -1.69
N LYS A 10 1.93 7.45 -1.91
CA LYS A 10 0.63 7.92 -1.39
C LYS A 10 -0.51 7.02 -1.87
N GLY A 11 -0.45 6.55 -3.12
CA GLY A 11 -1.41 5.61 -3.71
C GLY A 11 -1.41 4.23 -3.06
N ALA A 12 -0.24 3.69 -2.73
CA ALA A 12 -0.13 2.43 -1.99
C ALA A 12 -0.74 2.55 -0.58
N GLN A 13 -0.52 3.68 0.09
CA GLN A 13 -1.12 3.96 1.40
C GLN A 13 -2.64 4.14 1.31
N ALA A 14 -3.14 4.84 0.30
CA ALA A 14 -4.58 4.99 0.07
C ALA A 14 -5.24 3.63 -0.18
N LEU A 15 -4.64 2.79 -1.03
CA LEU A 15 -5.12 1.44 -1.28
C LEU A 15 -5.08 0.59 0.00
N GLN A 16 -4.00 0.69 0.79
CA GLN A 16 -3.88 0.01 2.07
C GLN A 16 -5.02 0.39 3.03
N ARG A 17 -5.42 1.66 3.08
CA ARG A 17 -6.54 2.13 3.93
C ARG A 17 -7.90 1.58 3.50
N ILE A 18 -8.05 1.24 2.22
CA ILE A 18 -9.29 0.64 1.69
C ILE A 18 -9.38 -0.85 2.07
N VAL A 19 -8.25 -1.56 2.02
CA VAL A 19 -8.19 -3.01 2.25
C VAL A 19 -7.92 -3.42 3.71
N ALA A 20 -7.42 -2.51 4.56
CA ALA A 20 -7.26 -2.72 6.00
C ALA A 20 -8.60 -2.47 6.73
N PRO A 21 -8.84 -3.10 7.89
CA PRO A 21 -10.08 -3.77 8.30
C PRO A 21 -11.39 -3.06 7.87
N PRO A 22 -12.26 -3.77 7.13
CA PRO A 22 -12.25 -3.64 5.68
C PRO A 22 -13.50 -2.94 5.15
N ARG A 23 -13.31 -2.06 4.15
CA ARG A 23 -14.40 -1.64 3.25
C ARG A 23 -14.49 -2.51 2.01
N VAL A 24 -13.36 -3.04 1.53
CA VAL A 24 -13.25 -3.82 0.27
C VAL A 24 -12.17 -4.90 0.42
N ASP A 25 -12.41 -6.10 -0.13
CA ASP A 25 -11.44 -7.20 -0.11
C ASP A 25 -10.37 -7.07 -1.23
N GLN A 26 -9.16 -7.59 -1.01
CA GLN A 26 -8.10 -7.58 -2.03
C GLN A 26 -8.48 -8.38 -3.28
N GLU A 27 -9.29 -9.44 -3.13
CA GLU A 27 -9.83 -10.19 -4.25
C GLU A 27 -10.79 -9.34 -5.09
N GLU A 28 -11.63 -8.52 -4.46
CA GLU A 28 -12.52 -7.61 -5.17
C GLU A 28 -11.73 -6.55 -5.96
N VAL A 29 -10.67 -5.99 -5.36
CA VAL A 29 -9.74 -5.09 -6.06
C VAL A 29 -9.09 -5.80 -7.25
N ALA A 30 -8.67 -7.05 -7.07
CA ALA A 30 -8.04 -7.85 -8.10
C ALA A 30 -8.99 -8.10 -9.28
N ASN A 31 -10.24 -8.49 -9.00
CA ASN A 31 -11.28 -8.71 -10.00
C ASN A 31 -11.61 -7.43 -10.77
N ASN A 32 -11.79 -6.32 -10.05
CA ASN A 32 -12.09 -5.02 -10.65
C ASN A 32 -10.96 -4.48 -11.53
N CYS A 33 -9.73 -4.83 -11.19
CA CYS A 33 -8.54 -4.45 -11.95
C CYS A 33 -8.07 -5.56 -12.90
N GLU A 34 -8.76 -6.69 -13.04
CA GLU A 34 -8.35 -7.85 -13.85
C GLU A 34 -6.85 -8.22 -13.65
N VAL A 35 -6.44 -8.32 -12.39
CA VAL A 35 -5.11 -8.75 -11.97
C VAL A 35 -5.21 -9.86 -10.94
N THR A 36 -4.07 -10.43 -10.54
CA THR A 36 -4.04 -11.39 -9.44
C THR A 36 -4.09 -10.68 -8.09
N GLN A 37 -4.61 -11.36 -7.06
CA GLN A 37 -4.57 -10.87 -5.68
C GLN A 37 -3.14 -10.62 -5.20
N GLN A 38 -2.16 -11.37 -5.71
CA GLN A 38 -0.73 -11.15 -5.43
C GLN A 38 -0.24 -9.80 -5.96
N ALA A 39 -0.71 -9.36 -7.14
CA ALA A 39 -0.37 -8.05 -7.68
C ALA A 39 -0.89 -6.94 -6.75
N VAL A 40 -2.15 -7.03 -6.30
CA VAL A 40 -2.75 -6.10 -5.35
C VAL A 40 -1.98 -6.08 -4.03
N SER A 41 -1.62 -7.25 -3.49
CA SER A 41 -0.78 -7.36 -2.29
C SER A 41 0.58 -6.66 -2.48
N GLY A 42 1.17 -6.78 -3.66
CA GLY A 42 2.40 -6.09 -4.04
C GLY A 42 2.25 -4.57 -4.05
N TRP A 43 1.12 -4.05 -4.54
CA TRP A 43 0.80 -2.62 -4.53
C TRP A 43 0.60 -2.07 -3.12
N VAL A 44 -0.18 -2.77 -2.30
CA VAL A 44 -0.45 -2.41 -0.90
C VAL A 44 0.84 -2.35 -0.07
N LYS A 45 1.76 -3.30 -0.32
CA LYS A 45 3.06 -3.36 0.36
C LYS A 45 4.10 -2.38 -0.21
N GLY A 46 3.79 -1.69 -1.32
CA GLY A 46 4.73 -0.81 -2.01
C GLY A 46 5.87 -1.55 -2.73
N ARG A 47 5.75 -2.86 -2.95
CA ARG A 47 6.75 -3.66 -3.68
C ARG A 47 6.66 -3.51 -5.19
N ALA A 48 5.49 -3.16 -5.70
CA ALA A 48 5.23 -2.94 -7.11
C ALA A 48 4.25 -1.77 -7.28
N LYS A 49 4.21 -1.20 -8.48
CA LYS A 49 3.24 -0.17 -8.86
C LYS A 49 2.27 -0.72 -9.90
N PRO A 50 0.98 -0.34 -9.87
CA PRO A 50 0.04 -0.63 -10.94
C PRO A 50 0.49 0.05 -12.25
N THR A 51 0.08 -0.47 -13.40
CA THR A 51 0.27 0.19 -14.70
C THR A 51 -0.69 1.38 -14.84
N PRO A 52 -0.45 2.31 -15.78
CA PRO A 52 -1.35 3.45 -16.03
C PRO A 52 -2.82 3.07 -16.20
N ASP A 53 -3.12 2.00 -16.94
CA ASP A 53 -4.49 1.49 -17.13
C ASP A 53 -5.12 1.06 -15.81
N ARG A 54 -4.37 0.38 -14.94
CA ARG A 54 -4.86 -0.05 -13.63
C ARG A 54 -4.97 1.12 -12.65
N MET A 55 -4.07 2.11 -12.72
CA MET A 55 -4.20 3.35 -11.95
C MET A 55 -5.50 4.08 -12.29
N ARG A 56 -5.88 4.14 -13.57
CA ARG A 56 -7.14 4.73 -14.00
C ARG A 56 -8.35 4.00 -13.41
N ILE A 57 -8.34 2.67 -13.38
CA ILE A 57 -9.39 1.87 -12.75
C ILE A 57 -9.46 2.15 -11.24
N LEU A 58 -8.30 2.24 -10.58
CA LEU A 58 -8.22 2.53 -9.15
C LEU A 58 -8.73 3.94 -8.81
N GLN A 59 -8.50 4.91 -9.70
CA GLN A 59 -9.06 6.25 -9.59
C GLN A 59 -10.57 6.26 -9.75
N ASP A 60 -11.10 5.58 -10.78
CA ASP A 60 -12.53 5.53 -11.07
C ASP A 60 -13.33 4.81 -9.98
N LYS A 61 -12.87 3.63 -9.55
CA LYS A 61 -13.60 2.77 -8.60
C LYS A 61 -13.37 3.13 -7.14
N TYR A 62 -12.16 3.55 -6.78
CA TYR A 62 -11.76 3.75 -5.38
C TYR A 62 -11.33 5.17 -5.06
N GLY A 63 -11.36 6.09 -6.05
CA GLY A 63 -11.00 7.49 -5.84
C GLY A 63 -9.51 7.72 -5.58
N ILE A 64 -8.63 6.78 -5.92
CA ILE A 64 -7.18 6.90 -5.73
C ILE A 64 -6.56 7.62 -6.93
N PRO A 65 -6.11 8.89 -6.82
CA PRO A 65 -5.60 9.65 -7.96
C PRO A 65 -4.38 8.98 -8.58
N MET A 66 -4.27 9.00 -9.92
CA MET A 66 -3.13 8.42 -10.63
C MET A 66 -1.78 9.00 -10.17
N GLU A 67 -1.73 10.31 -9.90
CA GLU A 67 -0.53 11.03 -9.43
C GLU A 67 -0.03 10.53 -8.07
N SER A 68 -0.92 10.01 -7.22
CA SER A 68 -0.53 9.48 -5.91
C SER A 68 0.40 8.26 -6.00
N TRP A 69 0.47 7.59 -7.15
CA TRP A 69 1.36 6.45 -7.38
C TRP A 69 2.78 6.85 -7.81
N THR A 70 3.00 8.12 -8.17
CA THR A 70 4.33 8.68 -8.46
C THR A 70 4.91 9.42 -7.26
N GLU A 71 4.06 9.94 -6.37
CA GLU A 71 4.44 10.58 -5.11
C GLU A 71 4.81 9.56 -4.03
N TYR A 72 6.05 9.62 -3.55
CA TYR A 72 6.47 8.88 -2.37
C TYR A 72 5.99 9.57 -1.10
N LEU A 73 5.77 8.79 -0.05
CA LEU A 73 5.66 9.34 1.30
C LEU A 73 7.08 9.75 1.73
N ASP A 74 7.24 11.01 2.13
CA ASP A 74 8.45 11.48 2.79
C ASP A 74 8.58 10.74 4.13
N ASP A 75 9.51 9.80 4.17
CA ASP A 75 9.83 8.93 5.29
C ASP A 75 10.75 9.71 6.26
N ASP A 76 10.21 10.75 6.90
CA ASP A 76 10.93 11.55 7.91
C ASP A 76 10.31 11.43 9.32
N ALA A 77 9.45 10.42 9.54
CA ALA A 77 8.87 10.15 10.85
C ALA A 77 8.58 8.66 11.06
N ASP A 78 9.63 7.85 11.25
CA ASP A 78 9.55 6.61 12.03
C ASP A 78 10.87 6.40 12.80
N ASP A 79 11.25 7.42 13.57
CA ASP A 79 11.95 7.27 14.84
C ASP A 79 10.86 7.06 15.90
N THR A 80 10.39 5.82 16.05
CA THR A 80 9.88 5.35 17.35
C THR A 80 10.33 3.91 17.53
N ASP A 81 11.52 3.84 18.12
CA ASP A 81 11.89 2.86 19.13
C ASP A 81 10.73 1.98 19.62
N SER A 82 10.88 0.68 19.39
CA SER A 82 10.19 -0.35 20.16
C SER A 82 11.25 -1.13 20.93
N GLU A 83 11.90 -0.45 21.87
CA GLU A 83 12.47 -1.08 23.05
C GLU A 83 11.29 -1.56 23.92
N ALA A 84 10.83 -2.78 23.65
CA ALA A 84 9.95 -3.47 24.58
C ALA A 84 10.80 -4.01 25.74
N GLU A 85 11.02 -3.16 26.74
CA GLU A 85 11.42 -3.58 28.09
C GLU A 85 10.46 -4.67 28.60
N LYS A 86 11.02 -5.83 28.96
CA LYS A 86 10.48 -6.65 30.05
C LYS A 86 11.62 -6.99 31.01
N VAL A 87 11.85 -6.06 31.93
CA VAL A 87 12.45 -6.34 33.24
C VAL A 87 11.38 -6.82 34.23
N ALA A 88 11.84 -7.59 35.22
CA ALA A 88 11.13 -8.14 36.40
C ALA A 88 10.18 -9.34 36.13
N SER A 89 10.30 -10.48 36.82
CA SER A 89 10.82 -10.79 38.17
C SER A 89 11.53 -12.14 38.23
#